data_AF-A0A2L2WU95-F1
#
_entry.id   AF-A0A2L2WU95-F1
#
_cell.length_a   1.000
_cell.length_b   1.000
_cell.length_c   1.000
_cell.angle_alpha   90.00
_cell.angle_beta   90.00
_cell.angle_gamma   90.00
#
_symmetry.space_group_name_H-M   'P 1'
#
loop_
_entity.id
_entity.type
_entity.pdbx_description
1 polymer ?
#
loop_
_entity_poly.entity_id
_entity_poly.type
_entity_poly.pdbx_seq_one_letter_code
_entity_poly.pdbx_strand_id
1 'polypeptide(L)'
;MRIKIRGNSSAYPLKKPYKVKLSKKADLLLRGDDDFKDKEWLLLGNYQDTHTLQTVVGMKIGLMVGMEWQPAYCFAHVLLNGSYKGCYLLCEAVEKGRKRCDISDTGYLIENDAYWWNTEDVYLGQAENTVHEF
;
A
#
# COMPACT_ATOMS: atom_id res chain seq x y z
N MET A 1 -9.80 -6.47 -12.21
CA MET A 1 -8.59 -5.82 -11.66
C MET A 1 -8.65 -4.35 -12.03
N ARG A 2 -8.22 -3.44 -11.15
CA ARG A 2 -8.16 -2.00 -11.41
C ARG A 2 -6.75 -1.50 -11.10
N ILE A 3 -6.22 -0.62 -11.93
CA ILE A 3 -4.90 0.00 -11.73
C ILE A 3 -5.11 1.51 -11.78
N LYS A 4 -4.55 2.22 -10.80
CA LYS A 4 -4.57 3.68 -10.72
C LYS A 4 -3.14 4.19 -10.52
N ILE A 5 -2.84 5.36 -11.08
CA ILE A 5 -1.65 6.12 -10.67
C ILE A 5 -1.88 6.57 -9.23
N ARG A 6 -0.82 6.54 -8.40
CA ARG A 6 -0.89 6.95 -7.00
C ARG A 6 0.23 7.91 -6.64
N GLY A 7 0.18 8.42 -5.41
CA GLY A 7 1.20 9.31 -4.87
C GLY A 7 0.92 10.76 -5.23
N ASN A 8 1.58 11.65 -4.51
CA ASN A 8 1.50 13.09 -4.71
C ASN A 8 2.59 13.52 -5.71
N SER A 9 3.72 14.05 -5.22
CA SER A 9 4.84 14.45 -6.05
C SER A 9 5.40 13.29 -6.91
N SER A 10 5.34 12.07 -6.41
CA SER A 10 5.79 10.86 -7.12
C SER A 10 4.89 10.44 -8.29
N ALA A 11 3.71 11.04 -8.46
CA ALA A 11 2.84 10.80 -9.62
C ALA A 11 3.25 11.61 -10.86
N TYR A 12 4.02 12.68 -10.71
CA TYR A 12 4.41 13.55 -11.83
C TYR A 12 5.54 13.01 -12.73
N PRO A 13 6.59 12.33 -12.23
CA PRO A 13 7.66 11.75 -13.04
C PRO A 13 7.19 10.83 -14.18
N LEU A 14 8.06 10.57 -15.17
CA LEU A 14 7.73 9.69 -16.30
C LEU A 14 7.37 8.25 -15.84
N LYS A 15 8.15 7.73 -14.88
CA LYS A 15 7.91 6.41 -14.30
C LYS A 15 6.84 6.51 -13.22
N LYS A 16 5.60 6.27 -13.60
CA LYS A 16 4.44 6.38 -12.71
C LYS A 16 4.44 5.23 -11.69
N PRO A 17 4.24 5.49 -10.39
CA PRO A 17 3.89 4.47 -9.42
C PRO A 17 2.41 4.10 -9.56
N TYR A 18 2.07 2.85 -9.24
CA TYR A 18 0.72 2.32 -9.39
C TYR A 18 0.19 1.73 -8.09
N LYS A 19 -1.11 1.91 -7.87
CA LYS A 19 -1.91 1.12 -6.93
C LYS A 19 -2.70 0.08 -7.72
N VAL A 20 -2.55 -1.18 -7.37
CA VAL A 20 -3.19 -2.33 -8.01
C VAL A 20 -4.26 -2.87 -7.08
N LYS A 21 -5.50 -2.91 -7.55
CA LYS A 21 -6.63 -3.53 -6.85
C LYS A 21 -7.08 -4.78 -7.59
N LEU A 22 -6.82 -5.94 -6.98
CA LEU A 22 -7.20 -7.25 -7.48
C LEU A 22 -8.72 -7.47 -7.33
N SER A 23 -9.29 -8.33 -8.18
CA SER A 23 -10.69 -8.74 -8.06
C SER A 23 -10.93 -9.68 -6.88
N LYS A 24 -9.94 -10.54 -6.57
CA LYS A 24 -9.93 -11.46 -5.43
C LYS A 24 -8.64 -11.26 -4.64
N LYS A 25 -8.66 -11.55 -3.34
CA LYS A 25 -7.45 -11.48 -2.49
C LYS A 25 -6.41 -12.48 -3.01
N ALA A 26 -5.16 -12.06 -3.10
CA ALA A 26 -4.03 -12.92 -3.42
C ALA A 26 -2.77 -12.41 -2.72
N ASP A 27 -1.81 -13.30 -2.47
CA ASP A 27 -0.50 -12.94 -1.96
C ASP A 27 0.48 -12.83 -3.13
N LEU A 28 0.75 -11.61 -3.57
CA LEU A 28 1.65 -11.37 -4.70
C LEU A 28 3.13 -11.57 -4.35
N LEU A 29 3.45 -11.76 -3.06
CA LEU A 29 4.81 -12.07 -2.59
C LEU A 29 5.06 -13.57 -2.38
N LEU A 30 4.06 -14.42 -2.62
CA LEU A 30 4.19 -15.89 -2.62
C LEU A 30 4.72 -16.47 -1.28
N ARG A 31 4.26 -15.94 -0.16
CA ARG A 31 4.65 -16.34 1.21
C ARG A 31 3.88 -17.56 1.72
N GLY A 32 2.80 -17.96 1.05
CA GLY A 32 2.13 -19.24 1.28
C GLY A 32 1.14 -19.29 2.46
N ASP A 33 0.72 -18.15 2.99
CA ASP A 33 -0.27 -18.05 4.08
C ASP A 33 -1.45 -17.16 3.66
N ASP A 34 -2.66 -17.54 4.05
CA ASP A 34 -3.90 -16.82 3.72
C ASP A 34 -3.96 -15.43 4.37
N ASP A 35 -3.35 -15.23 5.54
CA ASP A 35 -3.29 -13.92 6.21
C ASP A 35 -2.45 -12.89 5.43
N PHE A 36 -1.64 -13.34 4.44
CA PHE A 36 -0.87 -12.48 3.54
C PHE A 36 -1.64 -12.06 2.28
N LYS A 37 -2.81 -12.66 2.02
CA LYS A 37 -3.60 -12.36 0.82
C LYS A 37 -4.32 -11.03 0.96
N ASP A 38 -4.16 -10.17 -0.04
CA ASP A 38 -4.78 -8.86 -0.10
C ASP A 38 -5.30 -8.55 -1.50
N LYS A 39 -6.29 -7.64 -1.59
CA LYS A 39 -6.72 -7.04 -2.84
C LYS A 39 -5.84 -5.86 -3.24
N GLU A 40 -5.22 -5.15 -2.30
CA GLU A 40 -4.51 -3.90 -2.60
C GLU A 40 -3.00 -4.05 -2.48
N TRP A 41 -2.32 -3.69 -3.56
CA TRP A 41 -0.88 -3.82 -3.74
C TRP A 41 -0.30 -2.57 -4.38
N LEU A 42 0.97 -2.29 -4.09
CA LEU A 42 1.65 -1.11 -4.59
C LEU A 42 2.79 -1.51 -5.51
N LEU A 43 2.91 -0.81 -6.63
CA LEU A 43 4.07 -0.84 -7.51
C LEU A 43 4.73 0.52 -7.42
N LEU A 44 5.75 0.64 -6.57
CA LEU A 44 6.47 1.88 -6.38
C LEU A 44 7.56 2.01 -7.44
N GLY A 45 7.42 3.03 -8.29
CA GLY A 45 8.48 3.46 -9.17
C GLY A 45 9.41 4.34 -8.36
N ASN A 46 10.61 3.84 -8.02
CA ASN A 46 11.63 4.69 -7.39
C ASN A 46 11.85 5.93 -8.28
N TYR A 47 11.95 7.09 -7.63
CA TYR A 47 11.89 8.42 -8.24
C TYR A 47 12.99 8.62 -9.29
N GLN A 48 12.64 9.38 -10.34
CA GLN A 48 13.42 9.71 -11.55
C GLN A 48 14.95 9.63 -11.39
N ASP A 49 15.59 8.86 -12.28
CA ASP A 49 17.06 8.71 -12.47
C ASP A 49 17.90 8.29 -11.28
N THR A 50 17.28 8.13 -10.12
CA THR A 50 17.95 7.60 -8.95
C THR A 50 17.53 6.14 -8.81
N HIS A 51 18.46 5.22 -9.00
CA HIS A 51 18.31 3.80 -8.61
C HIS A 51 18.27 3.68 -7.08
N THR A 52 17.51 4.55 -6.41
CA THR A 52 17.54 4.72 -4.96
C THR A 52 16.83 3.56 -4.31
N LEU A 53 17.52 2.98 -3.34
CA LEU A 53 16.98 2.00 -2.43
C LEU A 53 16.47 2.67 -1.15
N GLN A 54 16.28 3.99 -1.14
CA GLN A 54 15.94 4.76 0.05
C GLN A 54 14.65 4.26 0.73
N THR A 55 13.61 3.94 -0.03
CA THR A 55 12.38 3.34 0.51
C THR A 55 12.66 2.01 1.22
N VAL A 56 13.46 1.14 0.58
CA VAL A 56 13.87 -0.15 1.15
C VAL A 56 14.73 0.04 2.40
N VAL A 57 15.68 0.98 2.36
CA VAL A 57 16.54 1.31 3.51
C VAL A 57 15.68 1.81 4.68
N GLY A 58 14.73 2.71 4.43
CA GLY A 58 13.80 3.20 5.46
C GLY A 58 12.98 2.07 6.09
N MET A 59 12.41 1.18 5.27
CA MET A 59 11.70 -0.01 5.77
C MET A 59 12.61 -0.91 6.60
N LYS A 60 13.87 -1.11 6.18
CA LYS A 60 14.83 -1.91 6.95
C LYS A 60 15.25 -1.26 8.26
N ILE A 61 15.47 0.05 8.26
CA ILE A 61 15.75 0.81 9.49
C ILE A 61 14.56 0.68 10.45
N GLY A 62 13.32 0.81 9.96
CA GLY A 62 12.11 0.62 10.76
C GLY A 62 12.07 -0.71 11.49
N LEU A 63 12.40 -1.81 10.80
CA LEU A 63 12.54 -3.12 11.43
C LEU A 63 13.67 -3.15 12.47
N MET A 64 14.82 -2.53 12.18
CA MET A 64 15.98 -2.52 13.08
C MET A 64 15.73 -1.72 14.36
N VAL A 65 14.91 -0.66 14.30
CA VAL A 65 14.56 0.15 15.49
C VAL A 65 13.34 -0.39 16.24
N GLY A 66 12.85 -1.58 15.87
CA GLY A 66 11.78 -2.26 16.59
C GLY A 66 10.37 -1.79 16.26
N MET A 67 10.14 -1.18 15.09
CA MET A 67 8.76 -0.95 14.63
C MET A 67 8.08 -2.30 14.39
N GLU A 68 6.89 -2.48 14.95
CA GLU A 68 6.16 -3.77 14.95
C GLU A 68 5.89 -4.30 13.54
N TRP A 69 5.68 -3.39 12.58
CA TRP A 69 5.41 -3.76 11.21
C TRP A 69 6.09 -2.83 10.20
N GLN A 70 6.55 -3.43 9.11
CA GLN A 70 7.01 -2.75 7.90
C GLN A 70 6.47 -3.50 6.68
N PRO A 71 6.11 -2.79 5.59
CA PRO A 71 5.59 -3.44 4.40
C PRO A 71 6.57 -4.49 3.85
N ALA A 72 6.10 -5.71 3.61
CA ALA A 72 6.87 -6.67 2.85
C ALA A 72 6.95 -6.24 1.38
N TYR A 73 8.04 -6.59 0.71
CA TYR A 73 8.29 -6.19 -0.66
C TYR A 73 9.15 -7.19 -1.43
N CYS A 74 9.07 -7.13 -2.77
CA CYS A 74 10.05 -7.70 -3.68
C CYS A 74 10.23 -6.78 -4.90
N PHE A 75 11.29 -7.01 -5.68
CA PHE A 75 11.46 -6.34 -6.96
C PHE A 75 10.72 -7.11 -8.04
N ALA A 76 9.97 -6.39 -8.89
CA ALA A 76 9.19 -6.97 -9.96
C ALA A 76 9.36 -6.18 -11.26
N HIS A 77 9.52 -6.89 -12.38
CA HIS A 77 9.48 -6.30 -13.71
C HIS A 77 8.02 -6.10 -14.14
N VAL A 78 7.66 -4.87 -14.52
CA VAL A 78 6.27 -4.53 -14.85
C VAL A 78 6.10 -4.45 -16.37
N LEU A 79 5.16 -5.25 -16.88
CA LEU A 79 4.64 -5.16 -18.23
C LEU A 79 3.18 -4.71 -18.16
N LEU A 80 2.86 -3.55 -18.76
CA LEU A 80 1.51 -2.99 -18.74
C LEU A 80 1.06 -2.70 -20.17
N ASN A 81 -0.06 -3.30 -20.59
CA ASN A 81 -0.62 -3.20 -21.95
C ASN A 81 0.42 -3.49 -23.04
N GLY A 82 1.21 -4.55 -22.88
CA GLY A 82 2.27 -4.94 -23.82
C GLY A 82 3.52 -4.04 -23.80
N SER A 83 3.55 -2.98 -22.98
CA SER A 83 4.69 -2.06 -22.88
C SER A 83 5.44 -2.28 -21.56
N TYR A 84 6.74 -2.55 -21.66
CA TYR A 84 7.61 -2.72 -20.51
C TYR A 84 7.81 -1.38 -19.78
N LYS A 85 7.62 -1.38 -18.46
CA LYS A 85 7.69 -0.17 -17.61
C LYS A 85 8.93 -0.13 -16.73
N GLY A 86 9.74 -1.19 -16.71
CA GLY A 86 10.94 -1.27 -15.87
C GLY A 86 10.76 -2.14 -14.62
N CYS A 87 11.77 -2.11 -13.76
CA CYS A 87 11.75 -2.75 -12.45
C CYS A 87 11.07 -1.83 -11.42
N TYR A 88 10.14 -2.37 -10.65
CA TYR A 88 9.38 -1.68 -9.60
C TYR A 88 9.60 -2.40 -8.27
N LEU A 89 9.36 -1.69 -7.18
CA LEU A 89 9.17 -2.30 -5.87
C LEU A 89 7.70 -2.71 -5.75
N LEU A 90 7.41 -4.01 -5.82
CA LEU A 90 6.13 -4.56 -5.44
C LEU A 90 6.09 -4.63 -3.92
N CYS A 91 5.17 -3.93 -3.27
CA CYS A 91 5.05 -3.95 -1.82
C CYS A 91 3.60 -3.98 -1.34
N GLU A 92 3.43 -4.38 -0.09
CA GLU A 92 2.15 -4.32 0.61
C GLU A 92 1.66 -2.86 0.70
N ALA A 93 0.34 -2.68 0.63
CA ALA A 93 -0.29 -1.44 1.03
C ALA A 93 -0.42 -1.40 2.58
N VAL A 94 -0.36 -0.21 3.15
CA VAL A 94 -0.63 0.01 4.58
C VAL A 94 -2.13 -0.16 4.79
N GLU A 95 -2.53 -1.31 5.32
CA GLU A 95 -3.92 -1.68 5.55
C GLU A 95 -4.02 -2.57 6.79
N LYS A 96 -5.22 -2.62 7.37
CA LYS A 96 -5.54 -3.52 8.48
C LYS A 96 -5.40 -4.98 8.06
N GLY A 97 -4.72 -5.77 8.88
CA GLY A 97 -4.62 -7.22 8.72
C GLY A 97 -3.76 -7.87 9.79
N ARG A 98 -4.05 -9.12 10.13
CA ARG A 98 -3.38 -9.87 11.23
C ARG A 98 -1.86 -9.95 11.09
N LYS A 99 -1.36 -10.11 9.87
CA LYS A 99 0.09 -10.11 9.55
C LYS A 99 0.53 -8.81 8.87
N ARG A 100 -0.24 -7.74 9.07
CA ARG A 100 0.01 -6.38 8.60
C ARG A 100 -0.10 -5.41 9.76
N CYS A 101 -0.92 -4.36 9.63
CA CYS A 101 -1.34 -3.56 10.77
C CYS A 101 -2.43 -4.32 11.54
N ASP A 102 -2.05 -5.04 12.58
CA ASP A 102 -2.98 -5.80 13.43
C ASP A 102 -3.74 -4.86 14.36
N ILE A 103 -4.79 -4.24 13.81
CA ILE A 103 -5.62 -3.25 14.47
C ILE A 103 -6.98 -3.88 14.76
N SER A 104 -7.51 -3.67 15.97
CA SER A 104 -8.85 -4.15 16.34
C SER A 104 -9.95 -3.52 15.47
N ASP A 105 -11.19 -4.00 15.58
CA ASP A 105 -12.33 -3.42 14.85
C ASP A 105 -12.66 -1.98 15.28
N THR A 106 -12.24 -1.60 16.49
CA THR A 106 -12.41 -0.25 17.04
C THR A 106 -11.12 0.59 16.96
N GLY A 107 -10.04 0.05 16.42
CA GLY A 107 -8.77 0.75 16.31
C GLY A 107 -8.69 1.61 15.05
N TYR A 108 -7.71 2.51 15.01
CA TYR A 108 -7.56 3.49 13.94
C TYR A 108 -6.25 3.30 13.18
N LEU A 109 -6.32 3.45 11.85
CA LEU A 109 -5.17 3.65 10.99
C LEU A 109 -5.20 5.10 10.52
N ILE A 110 -4.15 5.86 10.84
CA ILE A 110 -4.08 7.30 10.56
C ILE A 110 -2.93 7.54 9.59
N GLU A 111 -3.23 8.20 8.47
CA GLU A 111 -2.24 8.68 7.51
C GLU A 111 -1.95 10.16 7.79
N ASN A 112 -0.67 10.53 7.85
CA ASN A 112 -0.26 11.93 7.91
C ASN A 112 -0.27 12.50 6.48
N ASP A 113 -1.43 12.98 6.05
CA ASP A 113 -1.62 13.54 4.71
C ASP A 113 -1.50 15.07 4.72
N ALA A 114 -0.75 15.59 3.75
CA ALA A 114 -0.66 17.01 3.49
C ALA A 114 -2.01 17.61 3.07
N TYR A 115 -2.97 16.82 2.58
CA TYR A 115 -4.30 17.27 2.18
C TYR A 115 -5.39 16.94 3.21
N TRP A 116 -5.07 16.91 4.51
CA TRP A 116 -6.03 16.59 5.59
C TRP A 116 -7.31 17.44 5.60
N TRP A 117 -7.31 18.61 4.97
CA TRP A 117 -8.48 19.48 4.80
C TRP A 117 -9.42 19.06 3.65
N ASN A 118 -8.99 18.16 2.77
CA ASN A 118 -9.81 17.64 1.69
C ASN A 118 -10.68 16.49 2.21
N THR A 119 -11.93 16.80 2.55
CA THR A 119 -12.87 15.87 3.18
C THR A 119 -13.53 14.89 2.22
N GLU A 120 -13.12 14.83 0.96
CA GLU A 120 -13.60 13.79 0.03
C GLU A 120 -12.97 12.41 0.30
N ASP A 121 -11.83 12.37 0.99
CA ASP A 121 -11.11 11.15 1.39
C ASP A 121 -11.24 10.88 2.91
N VAL A 122 -12.47 10.87 3.45
CA VAL A 122 -12.69 10.40 4.83
C VAL A 122 -12.51 8.88 4.88
N TYR A 123 -11.43 8.41 5.50
CA TYR A 123 -11.28 7.01 5.89
C TYR A 123 -12.29 6.69 7.00
N LEU A 124 -13.38 6.04 6.58
CA LEU A 124 -14.49 5.61 7.42
C LEU A 124 -14.02 4.66 8.53
N GLY A 125 -14.20 5.06 9.79
CA GLY A 125 -14.74 4.13 10.77
C GLY A 125 -16.23 3.99 10.46
N GLN A 126 -16.66 2.86 9.89
CA GLN A 126 -18.08 2.54 9.87
C GLN A 126 -18.51 2.23 11.31
N ALA A 127 -19.02 3.23 12.02
CA ALA A 127 -19.86 2.99 13.17
C ALA A 127 -21.25 2.62 12.66
N GLU A 128 -21.79 1.49 13.15
CA GLU A 128 -23.21 1.35 13.46
C GLU A 128 -23.43 0.01 14.16
N ASN A 129 -23.60 0.06 15.49
CA ASN A 129 -24.57 -0.81 16.14
C ASN A 129 -25.69 0.09 16.67
N THR A 130 -26.79 -0.04 15.96
CA THR A 130 -28.18 0.30 16.22
C THR A 130 -28.54 0.51 17.70
N VAL A 131 -29.18 1.64 18.00
CA VAL A 131 -30.23 1.68 19.04
C VAL A 131 -31.47 2.25 18.37
N HIS A 132 -32.47 1.39 18.22
CA HIS A 132 -33.83 1.81 17.92
C HIS A 132 -34.39 2.56 19.12
N GLU A 133 -35.06 3.68 18.90
CA GLU A 133 -36.23 4.06 19.69
C GLU A 133 -37.09 5.09 18.93
N PHE A 134 -38.37 4.72 18.85
CA PHE A 134 -39.61 5.27 18.27
C PHE A 134 -39.60 6.55 17.43
#